data_AF-A0AAN5BTM8-F1
#
_entry.id   AF-A0AAN5BTM8-F1
#
_cell.length_a   1.000
_cell.length_b   1.000
_cell.length_c   1.000
_cell.angle_alpha   90.00
_cell.angle_beta   90.00
_cell.angle_gamma   90.00
#
_symmetry.space_group_name_H-M   'P 1'
#
loop_
_entity.id
_entity.type
_entity.pdbx_description
1 polymer ?
#
loop_
_entity_poly.entity_id
_entity_poly.type
_entity_poly.pdbx_seq_one_letter_code
_entity_poly.pdbx_strand_id
1 'polypeptide(L)'
;MAENTATKGNWETRVAEKRKQLELQIPQDWRLNAAFLSTLPSNGHLIEANIPRHSGLLSEEELDLTEHYTAAQLLQKLAWGEVTSLAVTTAFCKRAAIAQQLTSCLTEHFFDRALERAQYLDDYLKREKRVIGPLHGLPISLKDSFCIKGIQSTVGYVSFLENPPAETNSALVDLLLDLGATGDSENNIYGRTLNPHNTNLTAGGSSGGEGALVAFRGSILGVGTDIAGSIRIPSLCCGVYGFKPTADRIPFGGQVSGAIEGVPGIKPAAGPLAQSLDDIELFMSTVLKAEPWRYDVTTIGSPWVSALRLPSLLTIGVLGEDPDFPMHPPVRRAMESAIAALAKKGHRIVRLGHEPSRGVAYASRLAFQYFTYGPHVDHIAASGEPLVASVAKLANPLFTGPFPVDQELGIFEKIDGLHNARTAYAEEWRRTWVQHDIDVLLTPGAQNTATPYDTYGWPPYTVIWNLLDVSW
;
A
#
# COMPACT_ATOMS: atom_id res chain seq x y z
N MET A 1 42.37 17.72 18.42
CA MET A 1 42.18 16.89 17.22
C MET A 1 41.13 17.59 16.39
N ALA A 2 41.37 17.84 15.10
CA ALA A 2 40.37 18.47 14.25
C ALA A 2 39.28 17.45 13.95
N GLU A 3 38.05 17.71 14.38
CA GLU A 3 36.91 16.92 13.91
C GLU A 3 36.75 17.14 12.41
N ASN A 4 36.63 16.03 11.69
CA ASN A 4 36.49 16.03 10.26
C ASN A 4 35.08 16.51 9.91
N THR A 5 34.88 17.83 9.84
CA THR A 5 33.69 18.44 9.23
C THR A 5 33.75 18.25 7.71
N ALA A 6 33.65 17.00 7.28
CA ALA A 6 33.17 16.66 5.97
C ALA A 6 31.82 17.38 5.82
N THR A 7 31.76 18.31 4.87
CA THR A 7 30.59 19.15 4.63
C THR A 7 29.35 18.28 4.48
N LYS A 8 28.44 18.32 5.47
CA LYS A 8 27.07 17.84 5.30
C LYS A 8 26.50 18.58 4.11
N GLY A 9 26.45 17.91 2.96
CA GLY A 9 25.98 18.49 1.71
C GLY A 9 24.55 18.98 1.89
N ASN A 10 24.24 20.13 1.26
CA ASN A 10 22.88 20.67 1.30
C ASN A 10 21.90 19.57 0.86
N TRP A 11 20.76 19.45 1.55
CA TRP A 11 19.89 18.28 1.43
C TRP A 11 19.38 18.12 -0.01
N GLU A 12 19.15 19.23 -0.71
CA GLU A 12 18.81 19.32 -2.13
C GLU A 12 19.89 18.70 -3.04
N THR A 13 21.18 18.82 -2.69
CA THR A 13 22.28 18.22 -3.47
C THR A 13 22.21 16.70 -3.39
N ARG A 14 21.99 16.15 -2.19
CA ARG A 14 21.84 14.70 -1.95
C ARG A 14 20.61 14.14 -2.66
N VAL A 15 19.49 14.86 -2.58
CA VAL A 15 18.25 14.54 -3.31
C VAL A 15 18.46 14.58 -4.83
N ALA A 16 19.15 15.60 -5.36
CA ALA A 16 19.43 15.73 -6.79
C ALA A 16 20.35 14.62 -7.31
N GLU A 17 21.38 14.23 -6.53
CA GLU A 17 22.25 13.11 -6.85
C GLU A 17 21.47 11.79 -6.88
N LYS A 18 20.64 11.53 -5.86
CA LYS A 18 19.78 10.34 -5.80
C LYS A 18 18.79 10.27 -6.97
N ARG A 19 18.09 11.37 -7.28
CA ARG A 19 17.18 11.44 -8.45
C ARG A 19 17.92 11.17 -9.77
N LYS A 20 19.11 11.74 -9.95
CA LYS A 20 19.94 11.51 -11.14
C LYS A 20 20.41 10.06 -11.25
N GLN A 21 20.78 9.43 -10.13
CA GLN A 21 21.12 7.99 -10.10
C GLN A 21 19.95 7.14 -10.63
N LEU A 22 18.73 7.43 -10.17
CA LEU A 22 17.52 6.73 -10.58
C LEU A 22 17.15 7.00 -12.04
N GLU A 23 17.21 8.25 -12.51
CA GLU A 23 16.98 8.57 -13.92
C GLU A 23 17.95 7.81 -14.85
N LEU A 24 19.19 7.61 -14.41
CA LEU A 24 20.19 6.82 -15.13
C LEU A 24 19.93 5.31 -15.12
N GLN A 25 19.17 4.77 -14.16
CA GLN A 25 18.79 3.35 -14.10
C GLN A 25 17.70 2.97 -15.12
N ILE A 26 16.92 3.93 -15.63
CA ILE A 26 15.99 3.68 -16.74
C ILE A 26 16.78 3.48 -18.05
N PRO A 27 16.70 2.30 -18.71
CA PRO A 27 17.38 2.06 -19.98
C PRO A 27 17.00 3.10 -21.03
N GLN A 28 17.97 3.54 -21.84
CA GLN A 28 17.77 4.62 -22.82
C GLN A 28 16.60 4.34 -23.79
N ASP A 29 16.48 3.09 -24.24
CA ASP A 29 15.43 2.65 -25.16
C ASP A 29 14.04 2.51 -24.51
N TRP A 30 13.92 2.73 -23.19
CA TRP A 30 12.65 2.74 -22.45
C TRP A 30 12.27 4.15 -21.98
N ARG A 31 12.99 5.18 -22.42
CA ARG A 31 12.70 6.58 -22.08
C ARG A 31 11.70 7.19 -23.05
N LEU A 32 10.71 7.88 -22.50
CA LEU A 32 9.77 8.68 -23.27
C LEU A 32 10.51 9.89 -23.85
N ASN A 33 10.52 10.00 -25.18
CA ASN A 33 11.19 11.11 -25.84
C ASN A 33 10.40 12.42 -25.68
N ALA A 34 11.09 13.56 -25.79
CA ALA A 34 10.49 14.88 -25.59
C ALA A 34 9.34 15.21 -26.56
N ALA A 35 9.33 14.63 -27.77
CA ALA A 35 8.24 14.82 -28.74
C ALA A 35 6.98 14.02 -28.36
N PHE A 36 7.11 12.88 -27.67
CA PHE A 36 5.97 12.18 -27.10
C PHE A 36 5.46 12.89 -25.83
N LEU A 37 6.36 13.33 -24.95
CA LEU A 37 6.00 14.03 -23.72
C LEU A 37 5.19 15.32 -23.97
N SER A 38 5.40 16.01 -25.09
CA SER A 38 4.61 17.19 -25.49
C SER A 38 3.21 16.85 -26.04
N THR A 39 2.91 15.57 -26.31
CA THR A 39 1.57 15.09 -26.72
C THR A 39 0.72 14.60 -25.56
N LEU A 40 1.26 14.56 -24.33
CA LEU A 40 0.52 14.13 -23.15
C LEU A 40 -0.74 14.99 -22.92
N PRO A 41 -1.85 14.38 -22.46
CA PRO A 41 -3.11 15.09 -22.31
C PRO A 41 -3.00 16.12 -21.17
N SER A 42 -3.29 17.39 -21.48
CA SER A 42 -3.14 18.50 -20.52
C SER A 42 -4.09 18.45 -19.32
N ASN A 43 -5.13 17.60 -19.36
CA ASN A 43 -6.00 17.32 -18.22
C ASN A 43 -5.39 16.30 -17.22
N GLY A 44 -4.28 15.64 -17.57
CA GLY A 44 -3.60 14.65 -16.73
C GLY A 44 -4.15 13.22 -16.79
N HIS A 45 -5.08 12.89 -17.70
CA HIS A 45 -5.74 11.59 -17.75
C HIS A 45 -4.91 10.54 -18.51
N LEU A 46 -3.86 10.00 -17.88
CA LEU A 46 -2.88 9.12 -18.54
C LEU A 46 -3.43 7.73 -18.92
N ILE A 47 -4.23 7.10 -18.05
CA ILE A 47 -4.83 5.79 -18.35
C ILE A 47 -5.86 5.92 -19.48
N GLU A 48 -6.71 6.95 -19.45
CA GLU A 48 -7.72 7.21 -20.48
C GLU A 48 -7.10 7.47 -21.87
N ALA A 49 -5.96 8.18 -21.91
CA ALA A 49 -5.20 8.43 -23.14
C ALA A 49 -4.39 7.21 -23.63
N ASN A 50 -4.47 6.05 -22.94
CA ASN A 50 -3.77 4.80 -23.28
C ASN A 50 -2.27 4.98 -23.56
N ILE A 51 -1.60 5.73 -22.68
CA ILE A 51 -0.20 6.13 -22.88
C ILE A 51 0.78 4.95 -23.12
N PRO A 52 0.70 3.79 -22.43
CA PRO A 52 1.57 2.65 -22.72
C PRO A 52 1.53 2.24 -24.20
N ARG A 53 0.34 2.12 -24.79
CA ARG A 53 0.14 1.74 -26.20
C ARG A 53 0.62 2.81 -27.16
N HIS A 54 0.37 4.09 -26.87
CA HIS A 54 0.78 5.20 -27.74
C HIS A 54 2.26 5.59 -27.61
N SER A 55 2.97 5.13 -26.56
CA SER A 55 4.38 5.46 -26.30
C SER A 55 5.35 4.96 -27.38
N GLY A 56 5.00 3.89 -28.10
CA GLY A 56 5.89 3.18 -29.02
C GLY A 56 7.00 2.36 -28.35
N LEU A 57 7.00 2.21 -27.02
CA LEU A 57 8.02 1.48 -26.26
C LEU A 57 7.68 0.01 -25.98
N LEU A 58 6.39 -0.35 -26.02
CA LEU A 58 5.91 -1.73 -25.92
C LEU A 58 5.47 -2.24 -27.29
N SER A 59 5.82 -3.49 -27.57
CA SER A 59 5.22 -4.29 -28.64
C SER A 59 3.81 -4.76 -28.25
N GLU A 60 3.02 -5.23 -29.24
CA GLU A 60 1.68 -5.78 -28.97
C GLU A 60 1.72 -7.02 -28.06
N GLU A 61 2.80 -7.80 -28.08
CA GLU A 61 3.00 -8.93 -27.14
C GLU A 61 3.23 -8.44 -25.71
N GLU A 62 4.06 -7.41 -25.51
CA GLU A 62 4.30 -6.82 -24.18
C GLU A 62 3.06 -6.08 -23.64
N LEU A 63 2.22 -5.52 -24.53
CA LEU A 63 0.90 -5.00 -24.18
C LEU A 63 -0.05 -6.15 -23.77
N ASP A 64 -0.12 -7.24 -24.53
CA ASP A 64 -0.96 -8.40 -24.19
C ASP A 64 -0.63 -8.97 -22.81
N LEU A 65 0.66 -9.20 -22.54
CA LEU A 65 1.19 -9.71 -21.28
C LEU A 65 0.84 -8.83 -20.06
N THR A 66 0.61 -7.53 -20.26
CA THR A 66 0.29 -6.56 -19.17
C THR A 66 -1.20 -6.16 -19.12
N GLU A 67 -1.99 -6.49 -20.15
CA GLU A 67 -3.39 -6.06 -20.28
C GLU A 67 -4.41 -7.19 -20.05
N HIS A 68 -4.17 -8.40 -20.57
CA HIS A 68 -5.22 -9.41 -20.73
C HIS A 68 -5.20 -10.58 -19.73
N TYR A 69 -4.27 -10.59 -18.78
CA TYR A 69 -4.10 -11.69 -17.82
C TYR A 69 -4.13 -11.22 -16.36
N THR A 70 -4.73 -12.03 -15.49
CA THR A 70 -4.50 -11.99 -14.04
C THR A 70 -3.14 -12.63 -13.70
N ALA A 71 -2.65 -12.42 -12.47
CA ALA A 71 -1.42 -13.08 -12.02
C ALA A 71 -1.57 -14.60 -12.00
N ALA A 72 -2.74 -15.11 -11.59
CA ALA A 72 -3.03 -16.55 -11.65
C ALA A 72 -2.92 -17.12 -13.07
N GLN A 73 -3.39 -16.39 -14.09
CA GLN A 73 -3.29 -16.78 -15.50
C GLN A 73 -1.84 -16.71 -16.02
N LEU A 74 -1.09 -15.66 -15.70
CA LEU A 74 0.34 -15.60 -16.08
C LEU A 74 1.16 -16.70 -15.41
N LEU A 75 0.93 -16.99 -14.13
CA LEU A 75 1.60 -18.08 -13.42
C LEU A 75 1.33 -19.44 -14.05
N GLN A 76 0.10 -19.68 -14.52
CA GLN A 76 -0.20 -20.89 -15.30
C GLN A 76 0.63 -20.92 -16.59
N LYS A 77 0.66 -19.83 -17.37
CA LYS A 77 1.44 -19.76 -18.61
C LYS A 77 2.95 -19.94 -18.39
N LEU A 78 3.49 -19.32 -17.35
CA LEU A 78 4.89 -19.44 -16.92
C LEU A 78 5.21 -20.89 -16.51
N ALA A 79 4.36 -21.53 -15.70
CA ALA A 79 4.57 -22.90 -15.26
C ALA A 79 4.57 -23.93 -16.41
N TRP A 80 3.79 -23.68 -17.48
CA TRP A 80 3.78 -24.51 -18.69
C TRP A 80 4.87 -24.13 -19.71
N GLY A 81 5.57 -23.00 -19.51
CA GLY A 81 6.52 -22.47 -20.49
C GLY A 81 5.86 -21.95 -21.77
N GLU A 82 4.58 -21.56 -21.73
CA GLU A 82 3.88 -20.90 -22.84
C GLU A 82 4.42 -19.48 -23.07
N VAL A 83 4.87 -18.83 -22.00
CA VAL A 83 5.58 -17.54 -21.98
C VAL A 83 6.81 -17.68 -21.09
N THR A 84 7.86 -16.91 -21.35
CA THR A 84 9.06 -16.90 -20.52
C THR A 84 8.95 -15.86 -19.41
N SER A 85 9.60 -16.11 -18.28
CA SER A 85 9.72 -15.14 -17.20
C SER A 85 10.44 -13.88 -17.68
N LEU A 86 11.44 -14.01 -18.57
CA LEU A 86 12.13 -12.87 -19.17
C LEU A 86 11.17 -12.00 -19.99
N ALA A 87 10.28 -12.57 -20.80
CA ALA A 87 9.32 -11.81 -21.60
C ALA A 87 8.31 -11.08 -20.70
N VAL A 88 7.73 -11.77 -19.71
CA VAL A 88 6.80 -11.19 -18.74
C VAL A 88 7.48 -10.05 -17.96
N THR A 89 8.65 -10.31 -17.39
CA THR A 89 9.41 -9.31 -16.62
C THR A 89 9.78 -8.11 -17.50
N THR A 90 10.22 -8.32 -18.75
CA THR A 90 10.53 -7.21 -19.68
C THR A 90 9.32 -6.33 -19.95
N ALA A 91 8.15 -6.93 -20.21
CA ALA A 91 6.91 -6.20 -20.46
C ALA A 91 6.50 -5.32 -19.27
N PHE A 92 6.51 -5.88 -18.06
CA PHE A 92 6.20 -5.13 -16.83
C PHE A 92 7.28 -4.08 -16.52
N CYS A 93 8.57 -4.38 -16.64
CA CYS A 93 9.65 -3.42 -16.40
C CYS A 93 9.59 -2.21 -17.36
N LYS A 94 9.29 -2.42 -18.66
CA LYS A 94 9.04 -1.32 -19.61
C LYS A 94 7.84 -0.48 -19.18
N ARG A 95 6.72 -1.11 -18.80
CA ARG A 95 5.50 -0.41 -18.38
C ARG A 95 5.70 0.34 -17.06
N ALA A 96 6.50 -0.20 -16.15
CA ALA A 96 6.95 0.45 -14.92
C ALA A 96 7.87 1.64 -15.19
N ALA A 97 8.79 1.55 -16.17
CA ALA A 97 9.62 2.67 -16.60
C ALA A 97 8.77 3.83 -17.18
N ILE A 98 7.73 3.53 -17.96
CA ILE A 98 6.76 4.54 -18.42
C ILE A 98 5.99 5.14 -17.24
N ALA A 99 5.46 4.31 -16.34
CA ALA A 99 4.76 4.76 -15.15
C ALA A 99 5.62 5.71 -14.32
N GLN A 100 6.88 5.35 -14.06
CA GLN A 100 7.83 6.15 -13.29
C GLN A 100 8.05 7.54 -13.91
N GLN A 101 8.29 7.61 -15.22
CA GLN A 101 8.52 8.87 -15.93
C GLN A 101 7.30 9.81 -15.92
N LEU A 102 6.10 9.28 -15.71
CA LEU A 102 4.85 10.03 -15.75
C LEU A 102 4.21 10.26 -14.37
N THR A 103 4.56 9.46 -13.37
CA THR A 103 3.87 9.44 -12.07
C THR A 103 4.78 9.40 -10.85
N SER A 104 6.10 9.24 -10.96
CA SER A 104 7.03 9.16 -9.81
C SER A 104 6.57 8.13 -8.74
N CYS A 105 6.37 6.89 -9.19
CA CYS A 105 5.80 5.78 -8.40
C CYS A 105 6.84 4.76 -7.90
N LEU A 106 8.11 4.87 -8.30
CA LEU A 106 9.21 4.00 -7.88
C LEU A 106 10.25 4.82 -7.10
N THR A 107 10.61 4.38 -5.89
CA THR A 107 11.75 4.93 -5.14
C THR A 107 13.05 4.37 -5.70
N GLU A 108 13.14 3.05 -5.85
CA GLU A 108 14.26 2.33 -6.46
C GLU A 108 13.76 1.46 -7.62
N HIS A 109 14.59 1.23 -8.65
CA HIS A 109 14.25 0.30 -9.73
C HIS A 109 15.49 -0.38 -10.32
N PHE A 110 15.59 -1.68 -10.12
CA PHE A 110 16.71 -2.52 -10.55
C PHE A 110 16.26 -3.51 -11.63
N PHE A 111 15.90 -2.95 -12.79
CA PHE A 111 15.41 -3.71 -13.93
C PHE A 111 16.41 -4.77 -14.42
N ASP A 112 17.70 -4.47 -14.34
CA ASP A 112 18.80 -5.40 -14.63
C ASP A 112 18.75 -6.66 -13.75
N ARG A 113 18.66 -6.50 -12.42
CA ARG A 113 18.52 -7.61 -11.46
C ARG A 113 17.22 -8.38 -11.64
N ALA A 114 16.13 -7.70 -12.02
CA ALA A 114 14.85 -8.34 -12.31
C ALA A 114 14.95 -9.23 -13.55
N LEU A 115 15.54 -8.74 -14.65
CA LEU A 115 15.76 -9.50 -15.88
C LEU A 115 16.75 -10.66 -15.68
N GLU A 116 17.82 -10.47 -14.90
CA GLU A 116 18.76 -11.54 -14.54
C GLU A 116 18.04 -12.68 -13.77
N ARG A 117 17.23 -12.32 -12.76
CA ARG A 117 16.43 -13.29 -12.02
C ARG A 117 15.42 -13.99 -12.93
N ALA A 118 14.77 -13.27 -13.84
CA ALA A 118 13.83 -13.84 -14.79
C ALA A 118 14.49 -14.88 -15.73
N GLN A 119 15.65 -14.54 -16.32
CA GLN A 119 16.43 -15.47 -17.13
C GLN A 119 16.87 -16.71 -16.34
N TYR A 120 17.30 -16.55 -15.08
CA TYR A 120 17.61 -17.67 -14.20
C TYR A 120 16.41 -18.58 -13.96
N LEU A 121 15.20 -18.02 -13.84
CA LEU A 121 13.96 -18.78 -13.63
C LEU A 121 13.58 -19.58 -14.89
N ASP A 122 13.74 -18.99 -16.08
CA ASP A 122 13.55 -19.70 -17.36
C ASP A 122 14.54 -20.86 -17.54
N ASP A 123 15.83 -20.64 -17.24
CA ASP A 123 16.85 -21.68 -17.30
C ASP A 123 16.63 -22.78 -16.26
N TYR A 124 16.13 -22.42 -15.07
CA TYR A 124 15.71 -23.36 -14.04
C TYR A 124 14.55 -24.24 -14.54
N LEU A 125 13.46 -23.64 -15.03
CA LEU A 125 12.30 -24.37 -15.54
C LEU A 125 12.71 -25.30 -16.69
N LYS A 126 13.56 -24.82 -17.59
CA LYS A 126 14.10 -25.59 -18.72
C LYS A 126 14.94 -26.78 -18.29
N ARG A 127 15.75 -26.65 -17.23
CA ARG A 127 16.65 -27.69 -16.70
C ARG A 127 15.93 -28.69 -15.78
N GLU A 128 15.21 -28.19 -14.79
CA GLU A 128 14.61 -28.95 -13.69
C GLU A 128 13.20 -29.47 -14.01
N LYS A 129 12.56 -28.96 -15.09
CA LYS A 129 11.18 -29.29 -15.51
C LYS A 129 10.12 -29.05 -14.43
N ARG A 130 10.37 -28.09 -13.55
CA ARG A 130 9.48 -27.64 -12.48
C ARG A 130 9.72 -26.16 -12.15
N VAL A 131 8.73 -25.52 -11.56
CA VAL A 131 8.85 -24.17 -11.02
C VAL A 131 9.63 -24.15 -9.69
N ILE A 132 10.21 -23.00 -9.33
CA ILE A 132 10.86 -22.80 -8.02
C ILE A 132 9.84 -22.70 -6.89
N GLY A 133 8.71 -22.05 -7.14
CA GLY A 133 7.66 -21.80 -6.16
C GLY A 133 6.37 -21.33 -6.85
N PRO A 134 5.29 -21.09 -6.09
CA PRO A 134 3.98 -20.75 -6.64
C PRO A 134 3.92 -19.41 -7.36
N LEU A 135 4.85 -18.47 -7.12
CA LEU A 135 4.94 -17.18 -7.82
C LEU A 135 6.08 -17.13 -8.87
N HIS A 136 6.52 -18.29 -9.36
CA HIS A 136 7.67 -18.41 -10.27
C HIS A 136 7.54 -17.53 -11.52
N GLY A 137 8.43 -16.55 -11.62
CA GLY A 137 8.61 -15.69 -12.80
C GLY A 137 7.70 -14.47 -12.86
N LEU A 138 6.89 -14.23 -11.83
CA LEU A 138 5.98 -13.10 -11.75
C LEU A 138 6.68 -11.85 -11.19
N PRO A 139 6.60 -10.68 -11.85
CA PRO A 139 7.07 -9.41 -11.29
C PRO A 139 6.00 -8.83 -10.35
N ILE A 140 6.40 -8.52 -9.12
CA ILE A 140 5.54 -8.00 -8.03
C ILE A 140 6.19 -6.73 -7.49
N SER A 141 5.42 -5.82 -6.87
CA SER A 141 5.91 -4.61 -6.21
C SER A 141 5.72 -4.58 -4.68
N LEU A 142 6.46 -3.72 -3.97
CA LEU A 142 6.85 -3.95 -2.57
C LEU A 142 7.39 -2.68 -1.88
N LYS A 143 6.66 -2.13 -0.91
CA LYS A 143 6.97 -0.85 -0.23
C LYS A 143 8.45 -0.66 0.23
N ASP A 144 8.96 0.57 0.25
CA ASP A 144 10.35 0.97 0.52
C ASP A 144 10.74 0.72 1.98
N SER A 145 9.74 0.68 2.88
CA SER A 145 9.91 0.19 4.25
C SER A 145 10.33 -1.27 4.31
N PHE A 146 10.07 -2.08 3.27
CA PHE A 146 10.62 -3.42 3.14
C PHE A 146 12.06 -3.35 2.61
N CYS A 147 13.01 -3.71 3.47
CA CYS A 147 14.43 -3.78 3.19
C CYS A 147 14.71 -4.81 2.09
N ILE A 148 15.42 -4.40 1.04
CA ILE A 148 15.95 -5.30 0.00
C ILE A 148 17.47 -5.28 0.07
N LYS A 149 18.09 -6.45 0.20
CA LYS A 149 19.53 -6.58 0.40
C LYS A 149 20.33 -5.89 -0.71
N GLY A 150 21.27 -5.04 -0.30
CA GLY A 150 22.12 -4.23 -1.18
C GLY A 150 21.41 -3.01 -1.79
N ILE A 151 20.15 -2.74 -1.42
CA ILE A 151 19.39 -1.54 -1.80
C ILE A 151 19.20 -0.68 -0.54
N GLN A 152 19.13 0.64 -0.71
CA GLN A 152 18.86 1.58 0.38
C GLN A 152 17.36 1.82 0.50
N SER A 153 16.81 1.61 1.70
CA SER A 153 15.46 2.00 2.08
C SER A 153 15.52 3.31 2.86
N THR A 154 14.76 4.31 2.44
CA THR A 154 14.81 5.67 3.04
C THR A 154 13.51 6.03 3.77
N VAL A 155 12.40 5.35 3.46
CA VAL A 155 11.02 5.66 3.88
C VAL A 155 10.66 7.15 3.76
N GLY A 156 11.35 7.85 2.84
CA GLY A 156 11.16 9.26 2.53
C GLY A 156 11.85 10.28 3.41
N TYR A 157 12.69 9.89 4.37
CA TYR A 157 13.50 10.83 5.15
C TYR A 157 14.87 11.07 4.49
N VAL A 158 15.23 12.33 4.20
CA VAL A 158 16.54 12.64 3.56
C VAL A 158 17.71 12.29 4.47
N SER A 159 17.49 12.25 5.79
CA SER A 159 18.47 11.77 6.77
C SER A 159 18.83 10.29 6.56
N PHE A 160 17.92 9.48 6.01
CA PHE A 160 18.17 8.05 5.77
C PHE A 160 18.99 7.80 4.48
N LEU A 161 19.23 8.82 3.65
CA LEU A 161 20.24 8.71 2.56
C LEU A 161 21.67 8.51 3.10
N GLU A 162 21.93 8.83 4.37
CA GLU A 162 23.23 8.59 5.02
C GLU A 162 23.35 7.13 5.54
N ASN A 163 22.25 6.37 5.60
CA ASN A 163 22.27 4.97 6.05
C ASN A 163 22.88 4.07 4.96
N PRO A 164 23.66 3.03 5.33
CA PRO A 164 24.15 2.04 4.36
C PRO A 164 22.97 1.27 3.72
N PRO A 165 23.16 0.71 2.51
CA PRO A 165 22.19 -0.23 1.94
C PRO A 165 21.93 -1.41 2.88
N ALA A 166 20.72 -1.98 2.84
CA ALA A 166 20.32 -3.01 3.77
C ALA A 166 21.21 -4.26 3.68
N GLU A 167 21.72 -4.72 4.82
CA GLU A 167 22.57 -5.93 4.91
C GLU A 167 21.75 -7.22 4.70
N THR A 168 20.47 -7.17 5.07
CA THR A 168 19.49 -8.26 5.03
C THR A 168 18.18 -7.78 4.40
N ASN A 169 17.37 -8.74 3.96
CA ASN A 169 16.01 -8.50 3.50
C ASN A 169 15.06 -8.37 4.71
N SER A 170 13.92 -7.68 4.57
CA SER A 170 12.81 -7.87 5.55
C SER A 170 12.26 -9.29 5.45
N ALA A 171 11.59 -9.78 6.50
CA ALA A 171 11.05 -11.14 6.51
C ALA A 171 10.05 -11.40 5.37
N LEU A 172 9.22 -10.39 5.03
CA LEU A 172 8.33 -10.46 3.88
C LEU A 172 9.08 -10.43 2.55
N VAL A 173 10.25 -9.79 2.47
CA VAL A 173 11.08 -9.75 1.25
C VAL A 173 11.78 -11.08 1.03
N ASP A 174 12.33 -11.74 2.07
CA ASP A 174 12.91 -13.08 1.92
C ASP A 174 11.82 -14.08 1.46
N LEU A 175 10.68 -14.09 2.15
CA LEU A 175 9.52 -14.89 1.74
C LEU A 175 9.06 -14.51 0.32
N LEU A 176 9.00 -13.22 -0.04
CA LEU A 176 8.71 -12.73 -1.39
C LEU A 176 9.96 -12.60 -2.29
N LEU A 177 11.02 -13.38 -2.07
CA LEU A 177 12.13 -13.56 -3.03
C LEU A 177 12.39 -15.05 -3.30
N ASP A 178 12.13 -15.87 -2.28
CA ASP A 178 11.63 -17.23 -2.46
C ASP A 178 10.35 -17.22 -3.35
N LEU A 179 9.62 -16.09 -3.42
CA LEU A 179 8.45 -15.86 -4.28
C LEU A 179 8.49 -14.59 -5.22
N GLY A 180 9.50 -13.70 -5.18
CA GLY A 180 9.82 -12.53 -6.08
C GLY A 180 9.03 -11.17 -6.08
N ALA A 181 9.48 -10.04 -5.43
CA ALA A 181 8.78 -8.68 -5.39
C ALA A 181 9.60 -7.33 -5.10
N THR A 182 9.18 -6.08 -5.53
CA THR A 182 9.89 -4.70 -5.47
C THR A 182 9.11 -3.29 -5.69
N GLY A 183 9.11 -2.18 -4.86
CA GLY A 183 8.39 -0.85 -5.14
C GLY A 183 8.50 0.43 -4.18
N ASP A 184 7.55 1.43 -4.13
CA ASP A 184 7.57 2.73 -3.28
C ASP A 184 6.54 3.91 -3.50
N SER A 185 6.73 5.15 -2.93
CA SER A 185 5.85 6.38 -2.92
C SER A 185 6.39 7.69 -2.20
N GLU A 186 5.59 8.79 -2.17
CA GLU A 186 5.94 10.26 -2.05
C GLU A 186 6.77 10.76 -0.84
N ASN A 187 7.72 11.68 -1.12
CA ASN A 187 8.52 12.45 -0.14
C ASN A 187 9.46 13.48 -0.82
N ASN A 188 10.31 14.18 -0.05
CA ASN A 188 11.31 15.12 -0.58
C ASN A 188 12.37 14.46 -1.48
N ILE A 189 12.73 13.19 -1.26
CA ILE A 189 13.74 12.49 -2.05
C ILE A 189 13.20 12.19 -3.46
N TYR A 190 12.08 11.47 -3.57
CA TYR A 190 11.58 10.96 -4.86
C TYR A 190 10.47 11.84 -5.46
N GLY A 191 10.06 12.90 -4.76
CA GLY A 191 8.99 13.79 -5.19
C GLY A 191 7.60 13.20 -4.95
N ARG A 192 6.60 13.77 -5.62
CA ARG A 192 5.18 13.40 -5.48
C ARG A 192 4.79 12.28 -6.44
N THR A 193 4.20 11.22 -5.89
CA THR A 193 3.50 10.23 -6.71
C THR A 193 2.18 10.79 -7.22
N LEU A 194 1.98 10.76 -8.54
CA LEU A 194 0.80 11.29 -9.23
C LEU A 194 -0.23 10.19 -9.50
N ASN A 195 -1.52 10.54 -9.44
CA ASN A 195 -2.59 9.59 -9.76
C ASN A 195 -2.66 9.35 -11.29
N PRO A 196 -2.60 8.10 -11.78
CA PRO A 196 -2.58 7.83 -13.21
C PRO A 196 -3.93 8.03 -13.92
N HIS A 197 -5.05 8.14 -13.19
CA HIS A 197 -6.35 8.49 -13.77
C HIS A 197 -6.52 9.98 -13.98
N ASN A 198 -5.90 10.81 -13.14
CA ASN A 198 -5.77 12.26 -13.33
C ASN A 198 -4.59 12.76 -12.51
N THR A 199 -3.49 13.14 -13.17
CA THR A 199 -2.26 13.52 -12.46
C THR A 199 -2.42 14.67 -11.49
N ASN A 200 -3.42 15.55 -11.64
CA ASN A 200 -3.71 16.66 -10.72
C ASN A 200 -4.31 16.23 -9.37
N LEU A 201 -4.57 14.93 -9.18
CA LEU A 201 -5.10 14.34 -7.96
C LEU A 201 -4.03 13.51 -7.23
N THR A 202 -4.20 13.32 -5.93
CA THR A 202 -3.34 12.43 -5.15
C THR A 202 -3.51 10.97 -5.57
N ALA A 203 -2.40 10.23 -5.63
CA ALA A 203 -2.40 8.76 -5.72
C ALA A 203 -2.86 8.09 -4.41
N GLY A 204 -3.16 8.87 -3.36
CA GLY A 204 -3.31 8.36 -2.01
C GLY A 204 -1.96 7.99 -1.40
N GLY A 205 -1.97 7.44 -0.18
CA GLY A 205 -0.75 7.06 0.51
C GLY A 205 -1.00 6.41 1.87
N SER A 206 0.03 5.89 2.53
CA SER A 206 1.45 5.99 2.15
C SER A 206 1.98 4.94 1.15
N SER A 207 1.20 3.96 0.68
CA SER A 207 1.59 3.08 -0.45
C SER A 207 1.08 3.61 -1.80
N GLY A 208 1.29 4.91 -2.08
CA GLY A 208 0.74 5.59 -3.25
C GLY A 208 1.30 5.13 -4.60
N GLY A 209 2.58 4.78 -4.65
CA GLY A 209 3.23 4.30 -5.88
C GLY A 209 2.93 2.85 -6.18
N GLU A 210 2.72 2.00 -5.16
CA GLU A 210 2.05 0.69 -5.36
C GLU A 210 0.67 0.88 -6.02
N GLY A 211 -0.16 1.79 -5.50
CA GLY A 211 -1.46 2.12 -6.08
C GLY A 211 -1.35 2.63 -7.53
N ALA A 212 -0.44 3.58 -7.79
CA ALA A 212 -0.24 4.15 -9.12
C ALA A 212 0.35 3.14 -10.13
N LEU A 213 1.37 2.38 -9.72
CA LEU A 213 2.08 1.39 -10.55
C LEU A 213 1.18 0.21 -10.92
N VAL A 214 0.42 -0.33 -9.95
CA VAL A 214 -0.56 -1.38 -10.20
C VAL A 214 -1.69 -0.85 -11.09
N ALA A 215 -2.20 0.37 -10.86
CA ALA A 215 -3.21 0.98 -11.73
C ALA A 215 -2.72 1.19 -13.16
N PHE A 216 -1.45 1.57 -13.34
CA PHE A 216 -0.81 1.71 -14.65
C PHE A 216 -0.40 0.37 -15.30
N ARG A 217 -0.55 -0.75 -14.56
CA ARG A 217 -0.11 -2.10 -14.92
C ARG A 217 1.41 -2.23 -15.13
N GLY A 218 2.19 -1.36 -14.50
CA GLY A 218 3.64 -1.51 -14.38
C GLY A 218 4.05 -2.59 -13.36
N SER A 219 3.11 -3.00 -12.51
CA SER A 219 3.18 -4.19 -11.66
C SER A 219 1.82 -4.87 -11.69
N ILE A 220 1.78 -6.20 -11.59
CA ILE A 220 0.52 -6.95 -11.56
C ILE A 220 -0.06 -7.07 -10.15
N LEU A 221 0.81 -6.99 -9.15
CA LEU A 221 0.54 -7.20 -7.74
C LEU A 221 1.53 -6.34 -6.96
N GLY A 222 1.05 -5.51 -6.06
CA GLY A 222 1.85 -4.70 -5.15
C GLY A 222 1.67 -5.11 -3.70
N VAL A 223 2.58 -4.68 -2.83
CA VAL A 223 2.52 -4.97 -1.39
C VAL A 223 2.78 -3.68 -0.62
N GLY A 224 1.73 -3.23 0.07
CA GLY A 224 1.77 -2.05 0.91
C GLY A 224 1.82 -2.39 2.39
N THR A 225 1.80 -1.32 3.20
CA THR A 225 1.60 -1.39 4.65
C THR A 225 0.52 -0.43 5.08
N ASP A 226 -0.21 -0.75 6.15
CA ASP A 226 -1.41 -0.03 6.57
C ASP A 226 -1.56 0.01 8.10
N ILE A 227 -1.41 1.19 8.67
CA ILE A 227 -1.69 1.51 10.09
C ILE A 227 -2.88 2.45 10.29
N ALA A 228 -3.31 3.14 9.22
CA ALA A 228 -4.43 4.08 9.24
C ALA A 228 -5.24 4.12 7.92
N GLY A 229 -4.90 3.26 6.95
CA GLY A 229 -5.44 3.30 5.58
C GLY A 229 -4.40 3.19 4.47
N SER A 230 -3.10 3.06 4.77
CA SER A 230 -2.04 3.21 3.77
C SER A 230 -2.00 2.18 2.62
N ILE A 231 -2.72 1.05 2.69
CA ILE A 231 -3.01 0.16 1.52
C ILE A 231 -4.30 0.60 0.82
N ARG A 232 -5.31 0.96 1.61
CA ARG A 232 -6.70 1.12 1.18
C ARG A 232 -6.97 2.47 0.54
N ILE A 233 -6.39 3.54 1.08
CA ILE A 233 -6.41 4.90 0.54
C ILE A 233 -5.86 4.93 -0.90
N PRO A 234 -4.65 4.43 -1.21
CA PRO A 234 -4.16 4.43 -2.58
C PRO A 234 -4.94 3.47 -3.48
N SER A 235 -5.51 2.38 -2.94
CA SER A 235 -6.41 1.52 -3.69
C SER A 235 -7.69 2.25 -4.15
N LEU A 236 -8.31 3.02 -3.24
CA LEU A 236 -9.47 3.87 -3.51
C LEU A 236 -9.14 5.02 -4.49
N CYS A 237 -7.97 5.65 -4.33
CA CYS A 237 -7.55 6.76 -5.19
C CYS A 237 -7.19 6.31 -6.61
N CYS A 238 -6.45 5.20 -6.75
CA CYS A 238 -5.95 4.70 -8.03
C CYS A 238 -6.85 3.63 -8.66
N GLY A 239 -8.00 3.30 -8.05
CA GLY A 239 -9.01 2.41 -8.63
C GLY A 239 -8.57 0.95 -8.76
N VAL A 240 -7.83 0.45 -7.77
CA VAL A 240 -7.35 -0.94 -7.70
C VAL A 240 -7.93 -1.65 -6.48
N TYR A 241 -7.84 -2.98 -6.45
CA TYR A 241 -8.14 -3.75 -5.24
C TYR A 241 -6.99 -3.59 -4.25
N GLY A 242 -7.29 -3.54 -2.96
CA GLY A 242 -6.31 -3.63 -1.90
C GLY A 242 -6.92 -4.24 -0.66
N PHE A 243 -6.16 -5.07 0.04
CA PHE A 243 -6.64 -5.82 1.18
C PHE A 243 -5.71 -5.60 2.38
N LYS A 244 -6.28 -5.12 3.49
CA LYS A 244 -5.59 -5.05 4.76
C LYS A 244 -6.02 -6.26 5.61
N PRO A 245 -5.22 -7.32 5.73
CA PRO A 245 -5.51 -8.39 6.67
C PRO A 245 -5.48 -7.88 8.12
N THR A 246 -5.97 -8.69 9.06
CA THR A 246 -5.59 -8.56 10.48
C THR A 246 -4.06 -8.51 10.60
N ALA A 247 -3.54 -7.67 11.48
CA ALA A 247 -2.10 -7.53 11.71
C ALA A 247 -1.46 -8.89 12.03
N ASP A 248 -0.17 -8.99 11.75
CA ASP A 248 0.62 -10.20 11.95
C ASP A 248 0.14 -11.46 11.19
N ARG A 249 -0.85 -11.38 10.27
CA ARG A 249 -1.12 -12.50 9.32
C ARG A 249 -0.08 -12.61 8.22
N ILE A 250 0.41 -11.47 7.73
CA ILE A 250 1.46 -11.36 6.74
C ILE A 250 2.69 -10.81 7.47
N PRO A 251 3.90 -11.38 7.24
CA PRO A 251 5.13 -10.90 7.86
C PRO A 251 5.29 -9.38 7.77
N PHE A 252 5.66 -8.78 8.89
CA PHE A 252 5.89 -7.34 9.03
C PHE A 252 7.31 -7.03 9.53
N GLY A 253 7.98 -7.98 10.18
CA GLY A 253 9.29 -7.84 10.80
C GLY A 253 10.42 -7.52 9.82
N GLY A 254 11.44 -6.81 10.34
CA GLY A 254 12.64 -6.42 9.59
C GLY A 254 12.43 -5.24 8.64
N GLN A 255 11.36 -4.47 8.78
CA GLN A 255 11.11 -3.24 8.02
C GLN A 255 11.79 -2.02 8.64
N VAL A 256 12.10 -1.02 7.80
CA VAL A 256 12.50 0.31 8.26
C VAL A 256 11.29 1.03 8.89
N SER A 257 11.49 1.53 10.11
CA SER A 257 10.50 2.31 10.87
C SER A 257 11.08 3.66 11.27
N GLY A 258 10.29 4.74 11.10
CA GLY A 258 10.60 6.04 11.70
C GLY A 258 10.19 6.16 13.17
N ALA A 259 9.36 5.23 13.68
CA ALA A 259 8.83 5.24 15.04
C ALA A 259 9.71 4.43 16.02
N ILE A 260 9.68 4.81 17.29
CA ILE A 260 10.37 4.11 18.38
C ILE A 260 9.70 2.74 18.64
N GLU A 261 10.51 1.68 18.67
CA GLU A 261 10.05 0.32 18.94
C GLU A 261 9.59 0.13 20.39
N GLY A 262 8.67 -0.82 20.61
CA GLY A 262 8.21 -1.21 21.94
C GLY A 262 7.11 -0.33 22.55
N VAL A 263 6.71 0.77 21.89
CA VAL A 263 5.57 1.60 22.31
C VAL A 263 4.23 0.89 21.99
N PRO A 264 3.36 0.58 22.99
CA PRO A 264 2.09 -0.09 22.74
C PRO A 264 1.14 0.72 21.84
N GLY A 265 0.59 0.11 20.78
CA GLY A 265 -0.20 0.90 19.83
C GLY A 265 -1.15 0.14 18.93
N ILE A 266 -1.60 0.84 17.89
CA ILE A 266 -2.25 0.26 16.73
C ILE A 266 -1.19 -0.48 15.93
N LYS A 267 -1.39 -1.78 15.68
CA LYS A 267 -0.46 -2.56 14.86
C LYS A 267 -0.64 -2.20 13.38
N PRO A 268 0.45 -1.97 12.63
CA PRO A 268 0.39 -1.96 11.18
C PRO A 268 0.17 -3.37 10.63
N ALA A 269 -0.39 -3.48 9.43
CA ALA A 269 -0.47 -4.72 8.67
C ALA A 269 0.21 -4.57 7.31
N ALA A 270 0.88 -5.62 6.83
CA ALA A 270 1.30 -5.75 5.43
C ALA A 270 0.18 -6.43 4.62
N GLY A 271 0.03 -6.08 3.34
CA GLY A 271 -1.03 -6.65 2.50
C GLY A 271 -0.99 -6.20 1.04
N PRO A 272 -1.69 -6.92 0.15
CA PRO A 272 -1.58 -6.74 -1.29
C PRO A 272 -2.43 -5.60 -1.86
N LEU A 273 -1.99 -5.05 -2.99
CA LEU A 273 -2.74 -4.25 -3.94
C LEU A 273 -2.73 -4.98 -5.30
N ALA A 274 -3.84 -5.04 -6.04
CA ALA A 274 -3.90 -5.78 -7.30
C ALA A 274 -5.00 -5.30 -8.25
N GLN A 275 -4.94 -5.74 -9.52
CA GLN A 275 -5.97 -5.46 -10.53
C GLN A 275 -7.24 -6.32 -10.38
N SER A 276 -7.21 -7.41 -9.61
CA SER A 276 -8.37 -8.29 -9.38
C SER A 276 -8.43 -8.84 -7.96
N LEU A 277 -9.62 -9.31 -7.55
CA LEU A 277 -9.80 -10.04 -6.29
C LEU A 277 -9.10 -11.41 -6.29
N ASP A 278 -9.03 -12.07 -7.45
CA ASP A 278 -8.34 -13.36 -7.61
C ASP A 278 -6.84 -13.22 -7.30
N ASP A 279 -6.23 -12.10 -7.65
CA ASP A 279 -4.82 -11.80 -7.36
C ASP A 279 -4.58 -11.48 -5.87
N ILE A 280 -5.57 -10.88 -5.19
CA ILE A 280 -5.57 -10.71 -3.73
C ILE A 280 -5.61 -12.09 -3.03
N GLU A 281 -6.51 -12.99 -3.45
CA GLU A 281 -6.57 -14.35 -2.89
C GLU A 281 -5.31 -15.16 -3.24
N LEU A 282 -4.77 -15.02 -4.45
CA LEU A 282 -3.49 -15.61 -4.84
C LEU A 282 -2.38 -15.19 -3.87
N PHE A 283 -2.22 -13.89 -3.60
CA PHE A 283 -1.22 -13.40 -2.63
C PHE A 283 -1.44 -13.99 -1.25
N MET A 284 -2.62 -13.76 -0.68
CA MET A 284 -2.94 -14.13 0.71
C MET A 284 -2.82 -15.64 0.91
N SER A 285 -3.35 -16.44 -0.02
CA SER A 285 -3.27 -17.89 0.06
C SER A 285 -1.86 -18.41 -0.16
N THR A 286 -1.03 -17.75 -0.96
CA THR A 286 0.34 -18.17 -1.23
C THR A 286 1.25 -17.88 -0.04
N VAL A 287 1.23 -16.65 0.49
CA VAL A 287 2.04 -16.27 1.66
C VAL A 287 1.67 -17.12 2.88
N LEU A 288 0.38 -17.32 3.15
CA LEU A 288 -0.07 -18.10 4.32
C LEU A 288 0.18 -19.62 4.18
N LYS A 289 0.31 -20.15 2.97
CA LYS A 289 0.74 -21.54 2.72
C LYS A 289 2.25 -21.74 2.88
N ALA A 290 3.05 -20.67 2.77
CA ALA A 290 4.51 -20.70 2.88
C ALA A 290 5.03 -20.73 4.33
N GLU A 291 4.19 -21.07 5.31
CA GLU A 291 4.52 -21.14 6.74
C GLU A 291 5.22 -19.87 7.27
N PRO A 292 4.62 -18.66 7.12
CA PRO A 292 5.32 -17.38 7.24
C PRO A 292 5.90 -17.10 8.65
N TRP A 293 5.42 -17.77 9.68
CA TRP A 293 6.01 -17.79 11.04
C TRP A 293 7.44 -18.35 11.10
N ARG A 294 7.94 -18.96 10.02
CA ARG A 294 9.34 -19.40 9.88
C ARG A 294 10.28 -18.26 9.49
N TYR A 295 9.74 -17.17 8.97
CA TYR A 295 10.47 -15.98 8.53
C TYR A 295 10.33 -14.83 9.54
N ASP A 296 9.20 -14.77 10.26
CA ASP A 296 8.88 -13.67 11.19
C ASP A 296 8.24 -14.18 12.49
N VAL A 297 8.89 -13.87 13.61
CA VAL A 297 8.45 -14.24 14.98
C VAL A 297 7.11 -13.62 15.39
N THR A 298 6.71 -12.51 14.76
CA THR A 298 5.42 -11.87 15.04
C THR A 298 4.25 -12.63 14.40
N THR A 299 4.49 -13.41 13.34
CA THR A 299 3.42 -13.90 12.46
C THR A 299 2.54 -14.97 13.09
N ILE A 300 1.23 -14.78 12.99
CA ILE A 300 0.19 -15.69 13.45
C ILE A 300 0.12 -16.91 12.50
N GLY A 301 0.34 -18.10 13.04
CA GLY A 301 0.24 -19.39 12.33
C GLY A 301 -1.17 -19.84 11.93
N SER A 302 -1.97 -18.95 11.34
CA SER A 302 -3.33 -19.23 10.87
C SER A 302 -3.34 -19.39 9.34
N PRO A 303 -3.62 -20.58 8.79
CA PRO A 303 -3.60 -20.82 7.35
C PRO A 303 -4.72 -20.06 6.61
N TRP A 304 -4.55 -19.89 5.31
CA TRP A 304 -5.64 -19.43 4.44
C TRP A 304 -6.72 -20.50 4.30
N VAL A 305 -7.98 -20.15 4.54
CA VAL A 305 -9.12 -21.07 4.45
C VAL A 305 -10.01 -20.68 3.27
N SER A 306 -9.62 -21.08 2.06
CA SER A 306 -10.39 -20.87 0.83
C SER A 306 -11.70 -21.69 0.76
N ALA A 307 -11.87 -22.68 1.65
CA ALA A 307 -13.03 -23.57 1.69
C ALA A 307 -14.00 -23.27 2.83
N LEU A 308 -14.11 -22.00 3.25
CA LEU A 308 -15.17 -21.56 4.17
C LEU A 308 -16.54 -21.80 3.50
N ARG A 309 -17.35 -22.69 4.09
CA ARG A 309 -18.77 -22.85 3.71
C ARG A 309 -19.59 -21.68 4.22
N LEU A 310 -19.42 -20.53 3.57
CA LEU A 310 -20.27 -19.36 3.79
C LEU A 310 -21.72 -19.70 3.38
N PRO A 311 -22.74 -19.16 4.09
CA PRO A 311 -24.12 -19.30 3.66
C PRO A 311 -24.32 -18.55 2.33
N SER A 312 -25.18 -19.07 1.46
CA SER A 312 -25.44 -18.47 0.14
C SER A 312 -26.08 -17.07 0.21
N LEU A 313 -26.70 -16.75 1.35
CA LEU A 313 -27.19 -15.42 1.70
C LEU A 313 -26.46 -15.00 2.98
N LEU A 314 -26.02 -13.75 3.02
CA LEU A 314 -25.25 -13.16 4.10
C LEU A 314 -26.07 -12.08 4.80
N THR A 315 -25.81 -11.87 6.07
CA THR A 315 -26.15 -10.64 6.78
C THR A 315 -25.03 -9.62 6.58
N ILE A 316 -25.36 -8.53 5.90
CA ILE A 316 -24.44 -7.45 5.58
C ILE A 316 -24.81 -6.26 6.45
N GLY A 317 -24.00 -6.02 7.48
CA GLY A 317 -24.05 -4.76 8.22
C GLY A 317 -23.61 -3.62 7.30
N VAL A 318 -24.24 -2.46 7.39
CA VAL A 318 -23.84 -1.25 6.65
C VAL A 318 -23.49 -0.18 7.66
N LEU A 319 -22.24 0.27 7.67
CA LEU A 319 -21.84 1.44 8.45
C LEU A 319 -22.48 2.69 7.84
N GLY A 320 -23.33 3.36 8.63
CA GLY A 320 -23.88 4.66 8.29
C GLY A 320 -22.84 5.79 8.31
N GLU A 321 -23.29 6.99 7.97
CA GLU A 321 -22.44 8.18 8.06
C GLU A 321 -22.22 8.60 9.51
N ASP A 322 -21.02 9.09 9.80
CA ASP A 322 -20.74 9.84 11.03
C ASP A 322 -21.03 11.34 10.80
N PRO A 323 -21.75 12.03 11.70
CA PRO A 323 -22.06 13.46 11.55
C PRO A 323 -20.82 14.36 11.41
N ASP A 324 -19.69 14.01 12.05
CA ASP A 324 -18.44 14.75 11.91
C ASP A 324 -17.75 14.46 10.56
N PHE A 325 -18.10 13.35 9.88
CA PHE A 325 -17.46 12.86 8.66
C PHE A 325 -18.47 12.38 7.59
N PRO A 326 -19.32 13.26 7.04
CA PRO A 326 -20.33 12.89 6.06
C PRO A 326 -19.73 12.37 4.74
N MET A 327 -20.38 11.40 4.08
CA MET A 327 -19.92 10.92 2.77
C MET A 327 -20.30 11.93 1.68
N HIS A 328 -19.32 12.26 0.83
CA HIS A 328 -19.53 13.07 -0.36
C HIS A 328 -20.48 12.32 -1.35
N PRO A 329 -21.24 13.05 -2.20
CA PRO A 329 -22.19 12.45 -3.13
C PRO A 329 -21.69 11.25 -3.97
N PRO A 330 -20.46 11.23 -4.55
CA PRO A 330 -19.99 10.05 -5.29
C PRO A 330 -19.79 8.82 -4.41
N VAL A 331 -19.29 8.97 -3.18
CA VAL A 331 -19.08 7.85 -2.24
C VAL A 331 -20.44 7.32 -1.78
N ARG A 332 -21.36 8.21 -1.37
CA ARG A 332 -22.72 7.83 -0.99
C ARG A 332 -23.42 7.05 -2.11
N ARG A 333 -23.28 7.50 -3.37
CA ARG A 333 -23.82 6.80 -4.55
C ARG A 333 -23.19 5.41 -4.74
N ALA A 334 -21.89 5.26 -4.55
CA ALA A 334 -21.21 3.97 -4.64
C ALA A 334 -21.72 3.01 -3.55
N MET A 335 -21.81 3.47 -2.30
CA MET A 335 -22.37 2.71 -1.17
C MET A 335 -23.81 2.25 -1.45
N GLU A 336 -24.71 3.16 -1.84
CA GLU A 336 -26.10 2.81 -2.15
C GLU A 336 -26.23 1.87 -3.36
N SER A 337 -25.34 1.99 -4.35
CA SER A 337 -25.29 1.07 -5.49
C SER A 337 -24.88 -0.35 -5.07
N ALA A 338 -23.87 -0.47 -4.20
CA ALA A 338 -23.45 -1.75 -3.63
C ALA A 338 -24.55 -2.37 -2.76
N ILE A 339 -25.17 -1.58 -1.87
CA ILE A 339 -26.30 -2.00 -1.03
C ILE A 339 -27.46 -2.52 -1.89
N ALA A 340 -27.84 -1.79 -2.94
CA ALA A 340 -28.92 -2.19 -3.84
C ALA A 340 -28.59 -3.47 -4.63
N ALA A 341 -27.34 -3.63 -5.10
CA ALA A 341 -26.89 -4.83 -5.78
C ALA A 341 -26.93 -6.07 -4.87
N LEU A 342 -26.47 -5.93 -3.63
CA LEU A 342 -26.46 -6.99 -2.61
C LEU A 342 -27.89 -7.34 -2.15
N ALA A 343 -28.73 -6.34 -1.88
CA ALA A 343 -30.14 -6.56 -1.55
C ALA A 343 -30.89 -7.29 -2.69
N LYS A 344 -30.62 -6.93 -3.95
CA LYS A 344 -31.19 -7.60 -5.14
C LYS A 344 -30.75 -9.07 -5.28
N LYS A 345 -29.61 -9.45 -4.70
CA LYS A 345 -29.14 -10.85 -4.62
C LYS A 345 -29.74 -11.62 -3.43
N GLY A 346 -30.50 -10.96 -2.55
CA GLY A 346 -31.19 -11.57 -1.42
C GLY A 346 -30.45 -11.50 -0.08
N HIS A 347 -29.29 -10.81 -0.02
CA HIS A 347 -28.56 -10.63 1.24
C HIS A 347 -29.37 -9.77 2.23
N ARG A 348 -29.33 -10.10 3.53
CA ARG A 348 -30.01 -9.34 4.58
C ARG A 348 -29.20 -8.09 4.90
N ILE A 349 -29.71 -6.92 4.54
CA ILE A 349 -29.04 -5.64 4.82
C ILE A 349 -29.45 -5.13 6.21
N VAL A 350 -28.47 -4.85 7.07
CA VAL A 350 -28.67 -4.24 8.39
C VAL A 350 -27.98 -2.88 8.42
N ARG A 351 -28.72 -1.78 8.26
CA ARG A 351 -28.16 -0.42 8.37
C ARG A 351 -27.90 -0.09 9.83
N LEU A 352 -26.64 0.11 10.19
CA LEU A 352 -26.21 0.51 11.52
C LEU A 352 -26.32 2.03 11.64
N GLY A 353 -27.28 2.52 12.43
CA GLY A 353 -27.39 3.93 12.78
C GLY A 353 -26.17 4.42 13.57
N HIS A 354 -25.92 5.72 13.58
CA HIS A 354 -24.84 6.31 14.36
C HIS A 354 -25.08 6.10 15.86
N GLU A 355 -24.08 5.60 16.57
CA GLU A 355 -24.04 5.48 18.03
C GLU A 355 -22.67 5.95 18.52
N PRO A 356 -22.57 6.89 19.49
CA PRO A 356 -21.29 7.46 19.90
C PRO A 356 -20.26 6.43 20.39
N SER A 357 -20.70 5.35 21.05
CA SER A 357 -19.81 4.30 21.59
C SER A 357 -19.07 3.50 20.52
N ARG A 358 -19.60 3.48 19.29
CA ARG A 358 -19.02 2.84 18.10
C ARG A 358 -18.85 3.84 16.94
N GLY A 359 -18.84 5.14 17.24
CA GLY A 359 -18.71 6.22 16.28
C GLY A 359 -17.34 6.25 15.59
N VAL A 360 -17.30 6.75 14.35
CA VAL A 360 -16.08 6.89 13.56
C VAL A 360 -15.25 8.06 14.08
N ALA A 361 -15.90 9.12 14.56
CA ALA A 361 -15.22 10.27 15.14
C ALA A 361 -14.52 9.95 16.48
N TYR A 362 -15.16 9.15 17.34
CA TYR A 362 -14.53 8.65 18.56
C TYR A 362 -13.29 7.80 18.25
N ALA A 363 -13.42 6.83 17.32
CA ALA A 363 -12.30 6.00 16.88
C ALA A 363 -11.15 6.83 16.31
N SER A 364 -11.45 7.87 15.53
CA SER A 364 -10.45 8.74 14.93
C SER A 364 -9.64 9.51 15.98
N ARG A 365 -10.30 10.09 16.99
CA ARG A 365 -9.62 10.76 18.10
C ARG A 365 -8.79 9.77 18.94
N LEU A 366 -9.34 8.59 19.25
CA LEU A 366 -8.62 7.54 19.99
C LEU A 366 -7.37 7.05 19.23
N ALA A 367 -7.49 6.82 17.92
CA ALA A 367 -6.37 6.40 17.08
C ALA A 367 -5.29 7.49 16.97
N PHE A 368 -5.68 8.77 16.88
CA PHE A 368 -4.71 9.86 16.89
C PHE A 368 -3.94 9.96 18.21
N GLN A 369 -4.58 9.71 19.36
CA GLN A 369 -3.85 9.61 20.63
C GLN A 369 -2.83 8.48 20.60
N TYR A 370 -3.18 7.30 20.09
CA TYR A 370 -2.21 6.21 19.90
C TYR A 370 -1.01 6.59 19.03
N PHE A 371 -1.20 7.45 18.03
CA PHE A 371 -0.10 7.94 17.18
C PHE A 371 0.71 9.08 17.78
N THR A 372 0.26 9.72 18.86
CA THR A 372 0.88 10.95 19.38
C THR A 372 1.34 10.88 20.84
N TYR A 373 0.85 9.94 21.64
CA TYR A 373 1.14 9.87 23.08
C TYR A 373 2.57 9.47 23.44
N GLY A 374 3.27 8.79 22.52
CA GLY A 374 4.63 8.31 22.70
C GLY A 374 5.71 9.36 22.36
N PRO A 375 6.98 9.06 22.64
CA PRO A 375 8.10 9.88 22.17
C PRO A 375 8.20 9.85 20.64
N HIS A 376 8.54 10.99 20.04
CA HIS A 376 8.74 11.16 18.58
C HIS A 376 10.21 11.37 18.27
N VAL A 377 10.69 10.82 17.15
CA VAL A 377 12.03 11.10 16.60
C VAL A 377 11.88 11.99 15.37
N ASP A 378 12.49 13.17 15.41
CA ASP A 378 12.45 14.13 14.30
C ASP A 378 13.55 13.82 13.28
N HIS A 379 13.25 12.90 12.37
CA HIS A 379 14.13 12.54 11.25
C HIS A 379 14.25 13.63 10.18
N ILE A 380 13.35 14.62 10.20
CA ILE A 380 13.28 15.73 9.22
C ILE A 380 14.24 16.84 9.62
N ALA A 381 14.20 17.30 10.88
CA ALA A 381 15.16 18.25 11.41
C ALA A 381 16.61 17.73 11.35
N ALA A 382 16.81 16.41 11.42
CA ALA A 382 18.12 15.77 11.33
C ALA A 382 18.82 15.96 9.96
N SER A 383 18.05 16.07 8.87
CA SER A 383 18.57 16.29 7.51
C SER A 383 18.67 17.78 7.13
N GLY A 384 17.85 18.62 7.77
CA GLY A 384 17.66 20.03 7.43
C GLY A 384 16.59 20.28 6.35
N GLU A 385 15.85 19.24 5.95
CA GLU A 385 14.77 19.35 4.96
C GLU A 385 13.50 20.00 5.56
N PRO A 386 12.67 20.69 4.76
CA PRO A 386 11.38 21.19 5.20
C PRO A 386 10.32 20.07 5.21
N LEU A 387 9.31 20.22 6.08
CA LEU A 387 8.08 19.43 6.01
C LEU A 387 7.43 19.58 4.63
N VAL A 388 7.10 18.46 3.98
CA VAL A 388 6.26 18.47 2.78
C VAL A 388 4.86 19.00 3.11
N ALA A 389 4.23 19.67 2.15
CA ALA A 389 2.98 20.42 2.37
C ALA A 389 1.82 19.55 2.88
N SER A 390 1.76 18.27 2.50
CA SER A 390 0.78 17.29 2.97
C SER A 390 0.95 17.01 4.48
N VAL A 391 2.17 16.72 4.93
CA VAL A 391 2.49 16.44 6.34
C VAL A 391 2.30 17.70 7.19
N ALA A 392 2.74 18.86 6.72
CA ALA A 392 2.55 20.13 7.42
C ALA A 392 1.07 20.45 7.70
N LYS A 393 0.15 20.07 6.80
CA LYS A 393 -1.30 20.22 7.00
C LYS A 393 -1.91 19.14 7.88
N LEU A 394 -1.33 17.94 7.95
CA LEU A 394 -1.79 16.83 8.80
C LEU A 394 -1.41 17.01 10.28
N ALA A 395 -0.50 17.93 10.60
CA ALA A 395 -0.08 18.24 11.98
C ALA A 395 -1.21 18.73 12.91
N ASN A 396 -2.36 19.13 12.36
CA ASN A 396 -3.57 19.43 13.11
C ASN A 396 -4.77 18.75 12.43
N PRO A 397 -5.06 17.47 12.74
CA PRO A 397 -6.20 16.77 12.16
C PRO A 397 -7.50 17.44 12.62
N LEU A 398 -8.40 17.70 11.66
CA LEU A 398 -9.64 18.44 11.85
C LEU A 398 -10.71 17.61 12.61
N PHE A 399 -10.42 17.26 13.86
CA PHE A 399 -11.37 16.62 14.77
C PHE A 399 -12.14 17.65 15.58
N THR A 400 -13.44 17.43 15.68
CA THR A 400 -14.33 18.03 16.67
C THR A 400 -14.36 17.16 17.94
N GLY A 401 -14.61 17.78 19.10
CA GLY A 401 -14.81 17.07 20.37
C GLY A 401 -13.53 16.69 21.14
N PRO A 402 -13.66 16.29 22.41
CA PRO A 402 -12.53 16.00 23.29
C PRO A 402 -11.84 14.68 22.94
N PHE A 403 -10.57 14.58 23.34
CA PHE A 403 -9.83 13.32 23.31
C PHE A 403 -10.46 12.29 24.27
N PRO A 404 -10.61 11.02 23.85
CA PRO A 404 -11.16 9.95 24.68
C PRO A 404 -10.43 9.67 26.00
N VAL A 405 -9.13 9.95 26.07
CA VAL A 405 -8.29 9.79 27.25
C VAL A 405 -7.63 11.11 27.60
N ASP A 406 -7.53 11.43 28.89
CA ASP A 406 -6.91 12.67 29.36
C ASP A 406 -5.42 12.76 28.97
N GLN A 407 -5.04 13.90 28.41
CA GLN A 407 -3.68 14.17 27.93
C GLN A 407 -2.71 14.51 29.06
N GLU A 408 -3.19 14.95 30.23
CA GLU A 408 -2.33 15.31 31.35
C GLU A 408 -1.91 14.10 32.21
N LEU A 409 -2.42 12.91 31.89
CA LEU A 409 -2.05 11.66 32.57
C LEU A 409 -0.57 11.29 32.39
N GLY A 410 -0.02 10.71 33.46
CA GLY A 410 1.27 10.00 33.43
C GLY A 410 1.28 8.87 32.39
N ILE A 411 2.47 8.46 31.96
CA ILE A 411 2.60 7.58 30.78
C ILE A 411 1.93 6.21 30.98
N PHE A 412 1.97 5.65 32.19
CA PHE A 412 1.37 4.33 32.46
C PHE A 412 -0.15 4.43 32.58
N GLU A 413 -0.66 5.45 33.27
CA GLU A 413 -2.09 5.76 33.38
C GLU A 413 -2.70 6.08 32.00
N LYS A 414 -1.94 6.73 31.13
CA LYS A 414 -2.33 7.01 29.74
C LYS A 414 -2.36 5.74 28.88
N ILE A 415 -1.38 4.84 29.03
CA ILE A 415 -1.39 3.54 28.33
C ILE A 415 -2.59 2.69 28.76
N ASP A 416 -2.86 2.61 30.07
CA ASP A 416 -4.04 1.91 30.61
C ASP A 416 -5.34 2.54 30.12
N GLY A 417 -5.47 3.88 30.21
CA GLY A 417 -6.63 4.61 29.71
C GLY A 417 -6.90 4.37 28.22
N LEU A 418 -5.86 4.40 27.38
CA LEU A 418 -5.98 4.11 25.94
C LEU A 418 -6.38 2.65 25.69
N HIS A 419 -5.77 1.70 26.41
CA HIS A 419 -6.12 0.28 26.33
C HIS A 419 -7.58 0.01 26.71
N ASN A 420 -8.04 0.61 27.81
CA ASN A 420 -9.42 0.47 28.29
C ASN A 420 -10.43 1.12 27.32
N ALA A 421 -10.13 2.31 26.79
CA ALA A 421 -10.93 2.97 25.76
C ALA A 421 -11.04 2.12 24.47
N ARG A 422 -9.92 1.57 23.99
CA ARG A 422 -9.88 0.69 22.81
C ARG A 422 -10.64 -0.62 23.03
N THR A 423 -10.52 -1.21 24.21
CA THR A 423 -11.21 -2.45 24.59
C THR A 423 -12.72 -2.24 24.67
N ALA A 424 -13.17 -1.14 25.29
CA ALA A 424 -14.59 -0.77 25.32
C ALA A 424 -15.15 -0.56 23.90
N TYR A 425 -14.41 0.15 23.05
CA TYR A 425 -14.79 0.37 21.65
C TYR A 425 -14.92 -0.94 20.85
N ALA A 426 -13.97 -1.86 21.02
CA ALA A 426 -14.01 -3.17 20.37
C ALA A 426 -15.16 -4.06 20.88
N GLU A 427 -15.45 -4.02 22.18
CA GLU A 427 -16.56 -4.76 22.80
C GLU A 427 -17.93 -4.27 22.30
N GLU A 428 -18.11 -2.97 22.06
CA GLU A 428 -19.33 -2.41 21.46
C GLU A 428 -19.53 -2.87 20.01
N TRP A 429 -18.45 -2.95 19.23
CA TRP A 429 -18.48 -3.56 17.90
C TRP A 429 -18.80 -5.06 17.95
N ARG A 430 -18.20 -5.81 18.89
CA ARG A 430 -18.50 -7.24 19.09
C ARG A 430 -19.96 -7.46 19.48
N ARG A 431 -20.52 -6.64 20.37
CA ARG A 431 -21.96 -6.66 20.74
C ARG A 431 -22.84 -6.41 19.53
N THR A 432 -22.54 -5.37 18.76
CA THR A 432 -23.26 -5.02 17.52
C THR A 432 -23.25 -6.19 16.53
N TRP A 433 -22.08 -6.81 16.33
CA TRP A 433 -21.90 -7.95 15.42
C TRP A 433 -22.76 -9.16 15.82
N VAL A 434 -22.75 -9.53 17.11
CA VAL A 434 -23.53 -10.65 17.65
C VAL A 434 -25.03 -10.34 17.69
N GLN A 435 -25.43 -9.14 18.15
CA GLN A 435 -26.83 -8.73 18.24
C GLN A 435 -27.54 -8.74 16.89
N HIS A 436 -26.84 -8.31 15.85
CA HIS A 436 -27.39 -8.24 14.50
C HIS A 436 -27.11 -9.49 13.66
N ASP A 437 -26.34 -10.45 14.17
CA ASP A 437 -25.91 -11.67 13.47
C ASP A 437 -25.28 -11.34 12.11
N ILE A 438 -24.23 -10.52 12.14
CA ILE A 438 -23.53 -9.99 10.96
C ILE A 438 -22.52 -11.03 10.43
N ASP A 439 -22.42 -11.19 9.12
CA ASP A 439 -21.36 -11.97 8.47
C ASP A 439 -20.22 -11.08 7.97
N VAL A 440 -20.56 -9.90 7.44
CA VAL A 440 -19.62 -8.93 6.87
C VAL A 440 -20.15 -7.51 7.01
N LEU A 441 -19.24 -6.53 7.10
CA LEU A 441 -19.57 -5.11 7.18
C LEU A 441 -19.22 -4.40 5.86
N LEU A 442 -20.20 -3.76 5.24
CA LEU A 442 -20.01 -2.84 4.12
C LEU A 442 -19.80 -1.42 4.66
N THR A 443 -18.68 -0.80 4.30
CA THR A 443 -18.22 0.49 4.83
C THR A 443 -17.76 1.40 3.71
N PRO A 444 -17.94 2.74 3.79
CA PRO A 444 -17.23 3.64 2.90
C PRO A 444 -15.72 3.53 3.17
N GLY A 445 -14.90 3.62 2.12
CA GLY A 445 -13.44 3.66 2.28
C GLY A 445 -12.90 5.04 2.67
N ALA A 446 -13.61 6.11 2.32
CA ALA A 446 -13.25 7.49 2.62
C ALA A 446 -14.51 8.37 2.60
N GLN A 447 -14.41 9.63 3.05
CA GLN A 447 -15.47 10.62 2.82
C GLN A 447 -15.57 11.03 1.34
N ASN A 448 -14.44 10.99 0.63
CA ASN A 448 -14.20 11.61 -0.65
C ASN A 448 -13.66 10.58 -1.68
N THR A 449 -13.57 11.00 -2.94
CA THR A 449 -12.71 10.35 -3.95
C THR A 449 -11.29 10.90 -3.82
N ALA A 450 -10.36 10.45 -4.68
CA ALA A 450 -9.06 11.12 -4.85
C ALA A 450 -9.23 12.65 -4.92
N THR A 451 -8.49 13.36 -4.06
CA THR A 451 -8.58 14.81 -3.89
C THR A 451 -7.47 15.52 -4.66
N PRO A 452 -7.55 16.85 -4.86
CA PRO A 452 -6.37 17.65 -5.19
C PRO A 452 -5.24 17.39 -4.19
N TYR A 453 -4.00 17.67 -4.59
CA TYR A 453 -2.85 17.44 -3.72
C TYR A 453 -2.97 18.17 -2.38
N ASP A 454 -2.34 17.62 -1.34
CA ASP A 454 -2.24 18.25 -0.03
C ASP A 454 -3.62 18.61 0.58
N THR A 455 -4.70 17.91 0.19
CA THR A 455 -6.08 18.14 0.71
C THR A 455 -6.82 16.86 1.13
N TYR A 456 -6.19 15.68 1.07
CA TYR A 456 -6.84 14.42 1.43
C TYR A 456 -7.29 14.38 2.91
N GLY A 457 -6.47 14.95 3.81
CA GLY A 457 -6.76 15.09 5.23
C GLY A 457 -6.67 13.79 6.02
N TRP A 458 -7.25 13.78 7.22
CA TRP A 458 -7.32 12.58 8.06
C TRP A 458 -8.26 11.53 7.43
N PRO A 459 -7.94 10.22 7.54
CA PRO A 459 -8.75 9.16 6.95
C PRO A 459 -9.61 8.39 7.99
N PRO A 460 -10.74 8.94 8.46
CA PRO A 460 -11.49 8.41 9.61
C PRO A 460 -12.09 7.03 9.35
N TYR A 461 -12.52 6.77 8.11
CA TYR A 461 -13.18 5.51 7.72
C TYR A 461 -12.24 4.33 7.47
N THR A 462 -10.92 4.54 7.39
CA THR A 462 -9.94 3.45 7.33
C THR A 462 -9.29 3.17 8.69
N VAL A 463 -8.93 4.21 9.45
CA VAL A 463 -8.16 4.08 10.71
C VAL A 463 -8.90 3.30 11.80
N ILE A 464 -10.24 3.42 11.85
CA ILE A 464 -11.14 2.63 12.70
C ILE A 464 -10.86 1.12 12.60
N TRP A 465 -10.55 0.59 11.41
CA TRP A 465 -10.34 -0.84 11.20
C TRP A 465 -8.92 -1.30 11.60
N ASN A 466 -7.95 -0.38 11.70
CA ASN A 466 -6.66 -0.66 12.34
C ASN A 466 -6.81 -0.63 13.87
N LEU A 467 -7.57 0.33 14.40
CA LEU A 467 -7.88 0.41 15.83
C LEU A 467 -8.58 -0.87 16.31
N LEU A 468 -9.49 -1.45 15.52
CA LEU A 468 -10.14 -2.73 15.80
C LEU A 468 -9.32 -3.97 15.40
N ASP A 469 -8.24 -3.81 14.64
CA ASP A 469 -7.42 -4.89 14.05
C ASP A 469 -8.22 -5.96 13.27
N VAL A 470 -9.23 -5.51 12.51
CA VAL A 470 -10.04 -6.38 11.66
C VAL A 470 -9.56 -6.32 10.21
N SER A 471 -9.82 -7.38 9.44
CA SER A 471 -9.51 -7.36 8.01
C SER A 471 -10.47 -6.41 7.25
N TRP A 472 -9.96 -5.72 6.23
CA TRP A 472 -10.71 -4.81 5.35
C TRP A 472 -10.27 -5.04 3.91
#